data_AF-A0A833FVU8-F1
#
_entry.id   AF-A0A833FVU8-F1
#
_cell.length_a   1.000
_cell.length_b   1.000
_cell.length_c   1.000
_cell.angle_alpha   90.00
_cell.angle_beta   90.00
_cell.angle_gamma   90.00
#
_symmetry.space_group_name_H-M   'P 1'
#
loop_
_entity.id
_entity.type
_entity.pdbx_description
1 polymer ?
#
loop_
_entity_poly.entity_id
_entity_poly.type
_entity_poly.pdbx_seq_one_letter_code
_entity_poly.pdbx_strand_id
1 'polypeptide(L)'
;AAPDSVNKMRALVAEGKVALKLGQMTALEGEGGVLRSVKAKGGDGEFAIDCDRLMPFFGLTMKLGPVADWGLNLTENLVPVDTERFETSTRGIFAIGDINHYPGKLKLILSGFHEAALMAQAAHKIVHPGKRLVFQYTTSSSSLQRKLGVKA
;
A
#
# COMPACT_ATOMS: atom_id res chain seq x y z
N ALA A 1 -11.77 -5.90 -14.35
CA ALA A 1 -13.04 -6.15 -13.62
C ALA A 1 -13.49 -7.58 -13.91
N ALA A 2 -14.06 -8.30 -12.95
CA ALA A 2 -14.60 -9.63 -13.19
C ALA A 2 -15.74 -9.54 -14.25
N PRO A 3 -15.77 -10.41 -15.27
CA PRO A 3 -16.76 -10.35 -16.36
C PRO A 3 -18.22 -10.30 -15.86
N ASP A 4 -18.52 -11.02 -14.78
CA ASP A 4 -19.85 -11.06 -14.16
C ASP A 4 -20.33 -9.69 -13.63
N SER A 5 -19.46 -8.95 -12.96
CA SER A 5 -19.81 -7.63 -12.40
C SER A 5 -20.11 -6.60 -13.50
N VAL A 6 -19.38 -6.67 -14.61
CA VAL A 6 -19.62 -5.80 -15.78
C VAL A 6 -20.97 -6.12 -16.42
N ASN A 7 -21.30 -7.41 -16.56
CA ASN A 7 -22.58 -7.85 -17.13
C ASN A 7 -23.77 -7.39 -16.27
N LYS A 8 -23.67 -7.50 -14.95
CA LYS A 8 -24.71 -7.01 -14.02
C LYS A 8 -24.96 -5.51 -14.16
N MET A 9 -23.89 -4.71 -14.25
CA MET A 9 -24.03 -3.26 -14.49
C MET A 9 -24.69 -2.98 -15.84
N ARG A 10 -24.29 -3.67 -16.92
CA ARG A 10 -24.89 -3.52 -18.25
C ARG A 10 -26.37 -3.89 -18.29
N ALA A 11 -26.79 -4.92 -17.54
CA ALA A 11 -28.21 -5.28 -17.41
C ALA A 11 -29.02 -4.14 -16.77
N LEU A 12 -28.51 -3.53 -15.69
CA LEU A 12 -29.17 -2.37 -15.05
C LEU A 12 -29.26 -1.16 -15.99
N VAL A 13 -28.28 -0.97 -16.87
CA VAL A 13 -28.34 0.06 -17.92
C VAL A 13 -29.43 -0.26 -18.95
N ALA A 14 -29.52 -1.51 -19.41
CA ALA A 14 -30.56 -1.96 -20.33
C ALA A 14 -31.98 -1.84 -19.73
N GLU A 15 -32.13 -2.03 -18.42
CA GLU A 15 -33.38 -1.84 -17.69
C GLU A 15 -33.69 -0.35 -17.39
N GLY A 16 -32.82 0.59 -17.75
CA GLY A 16 -32.98 2.02 -17.47
C GLY A 16 -32.81 2.42 -16.00
N LYS A 17 -32.34 1.50 -15.15
CA LYS A 17 -32.10 1.75 -13.71
C LYS A 17 -30.80 2.50 -13.45
N VAL A 18 -29.85 2.44 -14.38
CA VAL A 18 -28.56 3.13 -14.31
C VAL A 18 -28.30 3.89 -15.61
N ALA A 19 -28.00 5.18 -15.52
CA ALA A 19 -27.53 5.96 -16.66
C ALA A 19 -26.01 5.84 -16.76
N LEU A 20 -25.51 5.16 -17.80
CA LEU A 20 -24.08 5.12 -18.11
C LEU A 20 -23.73 6.26 -19.09
N LYS A 21 -22.81 7.13 -18.68
CA LYS A 21 -22.25 8.20 -19.53
C LYS A 21 -20.74 8.00 -19.65
N LEU A 22 -20.24 8.07 -20.88
CA LEU A 22 -18.80 7.98 -21.16
C LEU A 22 -18.24 9.40 -21.28
N GLY A 23 -17.26 9.73 -20.46
CA GLY A 23 -16.62 11.04 -20.47
C GLY A 23 -15.70 11.25 -19.27
N GLN A 24 -15.15 12.46 -19.19
CA GLN A 24 -14.31 12.91 -18.07
C GLN A 24 -14.98 14.10 -17.38
N MET A 25 -15.02 14.07 -16.05
CA MET A 25 -15.55 15.17 -15.25
C MET A 25 -14.64 16.40 -15.37
N THR A 26 -15.22 17.56 -15.62
CA THR A 26 -14.51 18.83 -15.82
C THR A 26 -14.83 19.86 -14.74
N ALA A 27 -16.02 19.83 -14.15
CA ALA A 27 -16.39 20.72 -13.05
C ALA A 27 -17.48 20.12 -12.14
N LEU A 28 -17.55 20.63 -10.91
CA LEU A 28 -18.61 20.35 -9.94
C LEU A 28 -19.43 21.62 -9.73
N GLU A 29 -20.75 21.49 -9.69
CA GLU A 29 -21.67 22.59 -9.43
C GLU A 29 -22.44 22.33 -8.14
N GLY A 30 -22.46 23.34 -7.27
CA GLY A 30 -23.03 23.23 -5.94
C GLY A 30 -22.70 24.47 -5.09
N GLU A 31 -23.44 24.65 -4.01
CA GLU A 31 -23.27 25.78 -3.09
C GLU A 31 -23.24 25.25 -1.64
N GLY A 32 -22.47 25.90 -0.76
CA GLY A 32 -22.39 25.52 0.66
C GLY A 32 -21.88 24.10 0.91
N GLY A 33 -21.09 23.53 -0.01
CA GLY A 33 -20.59 22.15 0.07
C GLY A 33 -21.61 21.09 -0.37
N VAL A 34 -22.78 21.49 -0.89
CA VAL A 34 -23.80 20.59 -1.41
C VAL A 34 -23.70 20.52 -2.94
N LEU A 35 -23.40 19.32 -3.46
CA LEU A 35 -23.38 19.06 -4.90
C LEU A 35 -24.80 19.11 -5.47
N ARG A 36 -24.95 19.69 -6.66
CA ARG A 36 -26.19 19.66 -7.45
C ARG A 36 -25.99 19.05 -8.83
N SER A 37 -24.83 19.28 -9.45
CA SER A 37 -24.54 18.76 -10.78
C SER A 37 -23.05 18.54 -11.01
N VAL A 38 -22.75 17.67 -11.95
CA VAL A 38 -21.39 17.38 -12.44
C VAL A 38 -21.35 17.68 -13.93
N LYS A 39 -20.42 18.55 -14.33
CA LYS A 39 -20.10 18.75 -15.75
C LYS A 39 -19.05 17.74 -16.19
N ALA A 40 -19.26 17.15 -17.36
CA ALA A 40 -18.34 16.22 -17.97
C ALA A 40 -18.25 16.46 -19.48
N LYS A 41 -17.14 16.03 -20.06
CA LYS A 41 -16.88 16.07 -21.50
C LYS A 41 -16.76 14.66 -22.04
N GLY A 42 -17.60 14.31 -22.99
CA GLY A 42 -17.58 13.05 -23.72
C GLY A 42 -17.11 13.23 -25.17
N GLY A 43 -17.27 12.18 -25.97
CA GLY A 43 -16.98 12.23 -27.41
C GLY A 43 -17.88 13.22 -28.18
N ASP A 44 -19.14 13.37 -27.73
CA ASP A 44 -20.15 14.19 -28.41
C ASP A 44 -20.24 15.63 -27.88
N GLY A 45 -19.31 16.03 -27.00
CA GLY A 45 -19.26 17.36 -26.39
C GLY A 45 -19.46 17.35 -24.87
N GLU A 46 -19.79 18.52 -24.34
CA GLU A 46 -20.02 18.73 -22.90
C GLU A 46 -21.46 18.39 -22.51
N PHE A 47 -21.61 17.80 -21.33
CA PHE A 47 -22.92 17.48 -20.74
C PHE A 47 -22.87 17.63 -19.22
N ALA A 48 -24.04 17.78 -18.60
CA ALA A 48 -24.22 17.86 -17.16
C ALA A 48 -25.01 16.66 -16.63
N ILE A 49 -24.71 16.24 -15.41
CA ILE A 49 -25.43 15.19 -14.68
C ILE A 49 -25.86 15.75 -13.33
N ASP A 50 -27.17 15.92 -13.15
CA ASP A 50 -27.74 16.30 -11.87
C ASP A 50 -27.54 15.19 -10.85
N CYS A 51 -26.90 15.52 -9.73
CA CYS A 51 -26.62 14.57 -8.67
C CYS A 51 -26.32 15.28 -7.34
N ASP A 52 -26.79 14.67 -6.25
CA ASP A 52 -26.53 15.19 -4.90
C ASP A 52 -25.22 14.64 -4.32
N ARG A 53 -24.68 13.56 -4.89
CA ARG A 53 -23.53 12.83 -4.35
C ARG A 53 -22.63 12.34 -5.48
N LEU A 54 -21.32 12.48 -5.27
CA LEU A 54 -20.28 11.97 -6.14
C LEU A 54 -19.43 10.94 -5.39
N MET A 55 -19.26 9.76 -5.98
CA MET A 55 -18.45 8.68 -5.42
C MET A 55 -17.30 8.34 -6.39
N PRO A 56 -16.13 8.98 -6.23
CA PRO A 56 -15.01 8.79 -7.14
C PRO A 56 -14.24 7.49 -6.83
N PHE A 57 -14.21 6.57 -7.79
CA PHE A 57 -13.47 5.31 -7.69
C PHE A 57 -12.28 5.26 -8.67
N PHE A 58 -11.36 6.24 -8.58
CA PHE A 58 -10.17 6.34 -9.46
C PHE A 58 -9.05 5.33 -9.14
N GLY A 59 -9.23 4.51 -8.11
CA GLY A 59 -8.17 3.68 -7.54
C GLY A 59 -7.43 4.38 -6.41
N LEU A 60 -6.28 3.82 -6.02
CA LEU A 60 -5.47 4.31 -4.91
C LEU A 60 -4.16 4.88 -5.45
N THR A 61 -3.65 5.92 -4.78
CA THR A 61 -2.33 6.49 -5.04
C THR A 61 -1.47 6.36 -3.79
N MET A 62 -0.20 5.98 -3.97
CA MET A 62 0.76 5.92 -2.87
C MET A 62 1.34 7.32 -2.65
N LYS A 63 1.11 7.86 -1.46
CA LYS A 63 1.81 9.04 -0.97
C LYS A 63 2.65 8.60 0.22
N LEU A 64 3.82 9.24 0.42
CA LEU A 64 4.69 8.96 1.57
C LEU A 64 3.92 9.08 2.90
N GLY A 65 2.98 10.03 2.96
CA GLY A 65 2.06 10.16 4.08
C GLY A 65 2.80 10.49 5.38
N PRO A 66 2.37 9.93 6.53
CA PRO A 66 2.91 10.28 7.85
C PRO A 66 4.40 10.04 8.04
N VAL A 67 5.02 9.15 7.24
CA VAL A 67 6.45 8.83 7.35
C VAL A 67 7.32 10.09 7.14
N ALA A 68 6.85 11.05 6.35
CA ALA A 68 7.53 12.33 6.15
C ALA A 68 7.71 13.13 7.47
N ASP A 69 6.79 12.96 8.42
CA ASP A 69 6.72 13.75 9.65
C ASP A 69 7.38 13.06 10.85
N TRP A 70 7.96 11.87 10.67
CA TRP A 70 8.55 11.09 11.76
C TRP A 70 9.95 11.57 12.19
N GLY A 71 10.50 12.60 11.54
CA GLY A 71 11.86 13.08 11.80
C GLY A 71 12.96 12.11 11.36
N LEU A 72 12.62 11.13 10.52
CA LEU A 72 13.60 10.25 9.89
C LEU A 72 14.37 11.03 8.81
N ASN A 73 15.67 10.77 8.69
CA ASN A 73 16.45 11.30 7.60
C ASN A 73 16.01 10.61 6.30
N LEU A 74 15.41 11.34 5.37
CA LEU A 74 14.96 10.80 4.10
C LEU A 74 15.89 11.23 2.97
N THR A 75 16.19 10.32 2.05
CA THR A 75 16.88 10.61 0.78
C THR A 75 15.94 10.25 -0.34
N GLU A 76 15.51 11.24 -1.14
CA GLU A 76 14.53 11.05 -2.23
C GLU A 76 13.23 10.34 -1.78
N ASN A 77 12.71 10.70 -0.61
CA ASN A 77 11.54 10.07 0.03
C ASN A 77 11.72 8.60 0.44
N LEU A 78 12.95 8.09 0.47
CA LEU A 78 13.31 6.77 0.97
C LEU A 78 14.09 6.89 2.29
N VAL A 79 13.98 5.87 3.13
CA VAL A 79 14.64 5.79 4.43
C VAL A 79 16.00 5.11 4.27
N PRO A 80 17.15 5.80 4.41
CA PRO A 80 18.46 5.18 4.40
C PRO A 80 18.63 4.22 5.57
N VAL A 81 19.23 3.07 5.30
CA VAL A 81 19.48 2.03 6.31
C VAL A 81 20.87 1.42 6.16
N ASP A 82 21.37 0.78 7.22
CA ASP A 82 22.55 -0.07 7.12
C ASP A 82 22.22 -1.42 6.46
N THR A 83 23.22 -2.11 5.90
CA THR A 83 23.01 -3.38 5.18
C THR A 83 23.23 -4.63 6.05
N GLU A 84 23.65 -4.48 7.31
CA GLU A 84 23.80 -5.59 8.26
C GLU A 84 22.46 -5.89 8.96
N ARG A 85 21.68 -4.85 9.26
CA ARG A 85 20.50 -4.89 10.15
C ARG A 85 19.27 -4.24 9.53
N PHE A 86 19.46 -3.40 8.51
CA PHE A 86 18.40 -2.55 7.95
C PHE A 86 17.80 -1.60 9.00
N GLU A 87 18.63 -1.14 9.93
CA GLU A 87 18.33 -0.14 10.95
C GLU A 87 18.50 1.26 10.37
N THR A 88 17.61 2.17 10.75
CA THR A 88 17.68 3.57 10.33
C THR A 88 18.71 4.33 11.16
N SER A 89 18.85 5.64 10.92
CA SER A 89 19.65 6.52 11.79
C SER A 89 19.10 6.59 13.24
N THR A 90 17.84 6.21 13.46
CA THR A 90 17.23 6.13 14.80
C THR A 90 17.26 4.69 15.30
N ARG A 91 18.03 4.45 16.37
CA ARG A 91 18.19 3.13 16.97
C ARG A 91 16.83 2.54 17.38
N GLY A 92 16.61 1.28 17.01
CA GLY A 92 15.37 0.54 17.26
C GLY A 92 14.27 0.78 16.20
N ILE A 93 14.47 1.71 15.27
CA ILE A 93 13.61 1.88 14.09
C ILE A 93 14.32 1.26 12.89
N PHE A 94 13.63 0.34 12.21
CA PHE A 94 14.11 -0.37 11.04
C PHE A 94 13.22 -0.06 9.84
N ALA A 95 13.80 -0.11 8.63
CA ALA A 95 13.05 0.04 7.39
C ALA A 95 13.43 -1.06 6.39
N ILE A 96 12.43 -1.78 5.89
CA ILE A 96 12.59 -2.90 4.95
C ILE A 96 11.62 -2.76 3.77
N GLY A 97 11.92 -3.40 2.65
CA GLY A 97 11.11 -3.32 1.43
C GLY A 97 11.32 -2.02 0.67
N ASP A 98 10.36 -1.62 -0.14
CA ASP A 98 10.52 -0.54 -1.13
C ASP A 98 10.68 0.87 -0.54
N ILE A 99 10.43 1.03 0.76
CA ILE A 99 10.56 2.30 1.48
C ILE A 99 12.00 2.64 1.85
N ASN A 100 12.91 1.66 1.89
CA ASN A 100 14.29 1.90 2.32
C ASN A 100 15.25 2.18 1.16
N HIS A 101 16.46 2.62 1.51
CA HIS A 101 17.54 2.87 0.57
C HIS A 101 18.90 2.40 1.14
N TYR A 102 19.70 1.78 0.27
CA TYR A 102 21.12 1.48 0.48
C TYR A 102 21.78 1.26 -0.90
N PRO A 103 23.13 1.35 -1.02
CA PRO A 103 23.82 1.13 -2.29
C PRO A 103 23.50 -0.23 -2.91
N GLY A 104 23.00 -0.22 -4.15
CA GLY A 104 22.60 -1.45 -4.87
C GLY A 104 21.18 -1.95 -4.58
N LYS A 105 20.35 -1.20 -3.85
CA LYS A 105 18.94 -1.57 -3.58
C LYS A 105 18.14 -1.83 -4.86
N LEU A 106 17.46 -2.97 -4.90
CA LEU A 106 16.43 -3.30 -5.89
C LEU A 106 15.06 -3.44 -5.20
N LYS A 107 14.04 -2.76 -5.76
CA LYS A 107 12.64 -2.80 -5.31
C LYS A 107 11.95 -4.08 -5.75
N LEU A 108 12.36 -5.18 -5.11
CA LEU A 108 11.84 -6.51 -5.38
C LEU A 108 11.35 -7.15 -4.09
N ILE A 109 10.28 -7.94 -4.20
CA ILE A 109 9.69 -8.65 -3.06
C ILE A 109 10.73 -9.53 -2.37
N LEU A 110 11.60 -10.23 -3.13
CA LEU A 110 12.66 -11.06 -2.58
C LEU A 110 13.71 -10.27 -1.76
N SER A 111 14.02 -9.04 -2.14
CA SER A 111 14.92 -8.17 -1.36
C SER A 111 14.31 -7.88 -0.01
N GLY A 112 13.01 -7.54 0.01
CA GLY A 112 12.25 -7.32 1.25
C GLY A 112 12.27 -8.53 2.19
N PHE A 113 12.22 -9.77 1.67
CA PHE A 113 12.34 -10.97 2.51
C PHE A 113 13.74 -11.13 3.12
N HIS A 114 14.79 -10.91 2.33
CA HIS A 114 16.16 -10.91 2.85
C HIS A 114 16.35 -9.84 3.94
N GLU A 115 15.82 -8.64 3.68
CA GLU A 115 15.88 -7.51 4.62
C GLU A 115 15.15 -7.80 5.93
N ALA A 116 13.95 -8.38 5.85
CA ALA A 116 13.18 -8.80 7.01
C ALA A 116 13.94 -9.82 7.87
N ALA A 117 14.65 -10.76 7.25
CA ALA A 117 15.39 -11.81 7.95
C ALA A 117 16.53 -11.25 8.80
N LEU A 118 17.31 -10.29 8.25
CA LEU A 118 18.39 -9.64 8.99
C LEU A 118 17.86 -8.64 10.04
N MET A 119 16.81 -7.89 9.72
CA MET A 119 16.16 -6.99 10.67
C MET A 119 15.65 -7.73 11.92
N ALA A 120 15.02 -8.89 11.74
CA ALA A 120 14.51 -9.69 12.87
C ALA A 120 15.62 -10.15 13.84
N GLN A 121 16.83 -10.43 13.33
CA GLN A 121 17.99 -10.77 14.16
C GLN A 121 18.42 -9.59 15.04
N ALA A 122 18.44 -8.38 14.49
CA ALA A 122 18.77 -7.16 15.22
C ALA A 122 17.67 -6.81 16.25
N ALA A 123 16.41 -6.81 15.83
CA ALA A 123 15.25 -6.54 16.68
C ALA A 123 15.15 -7.53 17.85
N HIS A 124 15.46 -8.81 17.66
CA HIS A 124 15.45 -9.81 18.75
C HIS A 124 16.37 -9.40 19.92
N LYS A 125 17.54 -8.81 19.64
CA LYS A 125 18.47 -8.37 20.69
C LYS A 125 17.93 -7.20 21.51
N ILE A 126 17.06 -6.38 20.90
CA ILE A 126 16.39 -5.26 21.57
C ILE A 126 15.22 -5.76 22.42
N VAL A 127 14.39 -6.65 21.86
CA VAL A 127 13.20 -7.20 22.53
C VAL A 127 13.58 -8.19 23.64
N HIS A 128 14.69 -8.90 23.50
CA HIS A 128 15.18 -9.86 24.49
C HIS A 128 16.64 -9.60 24.87
N PRO A 129 16.93 -8.50 25.61
CA PRO A 129 18.27 -8.19 26.07
C PRO A 129 18.86 -9.34 26.88
N GLY A 130 20.11 -9.70 26.61
CA GLY A 130 20.82 -10.77 27.32
C GLY A 130 20.46 -12.20 26.89
N LYS A 131 19.40 -12.43 26.10
CA LYS A 131 19.14 -13.76 25.53
C LYS A 131 20.03 -14.01 24.32
N ARG A 132 20.90 -15.03 24.42
CA ARG A 132 21.70 -15.48 23.29
C ARG A 132 20.80 -16.07 22.21
N LEU A 133 20.87 -15.50 21.02
CA LEU A 133 20.19 -16.02 19.84
C LEU A 133 21.02 -17.15 19.22
N VAL A 134 20.44 -18.34 19.14
CA VAL A 134 21.07 -19.52 18.53
C VAL A 134 20.45 -19.71 17.14
N PHE A 135 21.28 -19.74 16.10
CA PHE A 135 20.81 -19.95 14.74
C PHE A 135 20.39 -21.40 14.53
N GLN A 136 19.22 -21.61 13.93
CA GLN A 136 18.61 -22.91 13.71
C GLN A 136 17.91 -22.94 12.35
N TYR A 137 17.97 -24.08 11.67
CA TYR A 137 17.24 -24.28 10.41
C TYR A 137 15.82 -24.80 10.67
N THR A 138 14.84 -24.30 9.93
CA THR A 138 13.42 -24.69 10.06
C THR A 138 13.19 -26.17 9.72
N THR A 139 14.02 -26.75 8.86
CA THR A 139 13.92 -28.15 8.43
C THR A 139 14.32 -29.15 9.50
N SER A 140 15.24 -28.80 10.41
CA SER A 140 15.80 -29.73 11.41
C SER A 140 15.51 -29.35 12.86
N SER A 141 15.07 -28.12 13.14
CA SER A 141 14.77 -27.69 14.51
C SER A 141 13.34 -28.02 14.92
N SER A 142 13.18 -28.96 15.84
CA SER A 142 11.91 -29.27 16.49
C SER A 142 11.32 -28.07 17.25
N SER A 143 12.18 -27.21 17.81
CA SER A 143 11.76 -25.96 18.47
C SER A 143 11.10 -24.99 17.49
N LEU A 144 11.67 -24.83 16.28
CA LEU A 144 11.09 -23.99 15.24
C LEU A 144 9.82 -24.61 14.65
N GLN A 145 9.82 -25.91 14.38
CA GLN A 145 8.64 -26.63 13.88
C GLN A 145 7.44 -26.50 14.82
N ARG A 146 7.68 -26.57 16.15
CA ARG A 146 6.64 -26.32 17.16
C ARG A 146 6.07 -24.91 17.08
N LYS A 147 6.93 -23.89 16.90
CA LYS A 147 6.47 -22.49 16.72
C LYS A 147 5.65 -22.31 15.43
N LEU A 148 5.94 -23.11 14.40
CA LEU A 148 5.22 -23.12 13.13
C LEU A 148 3.92 -23.97 13.17
N GLY A 149 3.64 -24.67 14.27
CA GLY A 149 2.48 -25.55 14.39
C GLY A 149 2.58 -26.85 13.60
N VAL A 150 3.78 -27.25 13.16
CA VAL A 150 4.01 -28.54 12.50
C VAL A 150 3.95 -29.63 13.55
N LYS A 151 3.04 -30.60 13.38
CA LYS A 151 2.95 -31.77 14.26
C LYS A 151 4.19 -32.65 14.06
N ALA A 152 4.83 -33.00 15.17
CA ALA A 152 5.94 -33.95 15.21
C ALA A 152 5.49 -35.35 14.77
#